data_AF-A0A3D2A135-F1
#
_entry.id   AF-A0A3D2A135-F1
#
_cell.length_a   1.000
_cell.length_b   1.000
_cell.length_c   1.000
_cell.angle_alpha   90.00
_cell.angle_beta   90.00
_cell.angle_gamma   90.00
#
_symmetry.space_group_name_H-M   'P 1'
#
loop_
_entity.id
_entity.type
_entity.pdbx_description
1 polymer ?
#
loop_
_entity_poly.entity_id
_entity_poly.type
_entity_poly.pdbx_seq_one_letter_code
_entity_poly.pdbx_strand_id
1 'polypeptide(L)'
;MHIKSRNAATSITNRYIYMHNGSILSANQHDWLHAEASSLPMVGWLAQPLFVAELAGDDVYLQVLCSSAISALGAHHGREMMAILPSAQADLLARALQLSHWLRDHQHCGRCGKPTQLHKSDYGMHCSTCLHTQYPRLSPCIIVVITGPKGMLLAHNTR
;
A
#
# COMPACT_ATOMS: atom_id res chain seq x y z
N MET A 1 4.55 -7.18 -12.70
CA MET A 1 3.21 -6.81 -12.20
C MET A 1 2.73 -5.64 -13.03
N HIS A 2 2.05 -5.91 -14.15
CA HIS A 2 1.56 -4.86 -15.03
C HIS A 2 0.48 -4.06 -14.31
N ILE A 3 0.55 -2.73 -14.40
CA ILE A 3 -0.60 -1.87 -14.12
C ILE A 3 -1.58 -2.22 -15.24
N LYS A 4 -2.62 -3.00 -14.92
CA LYS A 4 -3.60 -3.40 -15.91
C LYS A 4 -4.29 -2.13 -16.43
N SER A 5 -4.17 -1.82 -17.71
CA SER A 5 -5.19 -1.03 -18.40
C SER A 5 -6.38 -1.97 -18.63
N ARG A 6 -7.58 -1.67 -18.08
CA ARG A 6 -8.75 -2.56 -18.20
C ARG A 6 -9.92 -1.93 -18.95
N ASN A 7 -10.67 -2.84 -19.60
CA ASN A 7 -11.78 -2.60 -20.51
C ASN A 7 -13.06 -2.14 -19.78
N ALA A 8 -13.74 -1.18 -20.39
CA ALA A 8 -14.79 -0.31 -19.87
C ALA A 8 -16.23 -0.90 -19.91
N ALA A 9 -16.51 -2.03 -19.24
CA ALA A 9 -17.82 -2.71 -19.36
C ALA A 9 -18.71 -2.73 -18.10
N THR A 10 -18.37 -2.01 -17.03
CA THR A 10 -19.23 -1.89 -15.84
C THR A 10 -19.07 -0.49 -15.26
N SER A 11 -20.08 0.08 -14.60
CA SER A 11 -19.97 1.38 -13.93
C SER A 11 -19.04 1.24 -12.73
N ILE A 12 -17.74 1.30 -12.99
CA ILE A 12 -16.66 1.17 -12.00
C ILE A 12 -16.63 2.45 -11.18
N THR A 13 -16.85 2.35 -9.87
CA THR A 13 -16.61 3.50 -8.99
C THR A 13 -15.17 3.46 -8.50
N ASN A 14 -14.53 4.63 -8.48
CA ASN A 14 -13.20 4.76 -7.92
C ASN A 14 -13.31 4.85 -6.40
N ARG A 15 -12.46 4.08 -5.72
CA ARG A 15 -12.34 4.11 -4.27
C ARG A 15 -10.91 4.45 -3.88
N TYR A 16 -10.73 5.03 -2.70
CA TYR A 16 -9.45 5.57 -2.28
C TYR A 16 -9.06 5.09 -0.89
N ILE A 17 -7.78 4.76 -0.74
CA ILE A 17 -7.14 4.49 0.54
C ILE A 17 -6.21 5.66 0.82
N TYR A 18 -6.43 6.33 1.94
CA TYR A 18 -5.58 7.43 2.39
C TYR A 18 -4.52 6.89 3.34
N MET A 19 -3.27 7.29 3.12
CA MET A 19 -2.15 6.85 3.95
C MET A 19 -1.20 7.99 4.27
N HIS A 20 -0.57 7.89 5.43
CA HIS A 20 0.52 8.78 5.81
C HIS A 20 1.48 8.07 6.74
N ASN A 21 2.79 8.14 6.45
CA ASN A 21 3.86 7.58 7.29
C ASN A 21 3.64 6.11 7.74
N GLY A 22 3.03 5.28 6.90
CA GLY A 22 2.75 3.87 7.21
C GLY A 22 1.46 3.61 7.99
N SER A 23 0.71 4.67 8.31
CA SER A 23 -0.63 4.58 8.90
C SER A 23 -1.71 4.75 7.83
N ILE A 24 -2.84 4.09 8.06
CA ILE A 24 -4.07 4.24 7.27
C ILE A 24 -4.89 5.36 7.90
N LEU A 25 -5.41 6.27 7.08
CA LEU A 25 -6.18 7.41 7.55
C LEU A 25 -7.67 7.16 7.33
N SER A 26 -8.41 7.15 8.43
CA SER A 26 -9.86 6.92 8.41
C SER A 26 -10.53 7.44 9.67
N ALA A 27 -11.84 7.71 9.58
CA ALA A 27 -12.62 8.11 10.75
C ALA A 27 -12.65 7.00 11.81
N ASN A 28 -12.72 5.74 11.37
CA ASN A 28 -12.65 4.55 12.22
C ASN A 28 -12.07 3.36 11.42
N GLN A 29 -11.84 2.22 12.09
CA GLN A 29 -11.19 1.06 11.49
C GLN A 29 -12.05 0.31 10.44
N HIS A 30 -13.35 0.61 10.34
CA HIS A 30 -14.26 -0.01 9.37
C HIS A 30 -14.53 0.88 8.15
N ASP A 31 -14.31 2.18 8.26
CA ASP A 31 -14.60 3.18 7.22
C ASP A 31 -13.31 3.77 6.63
N TRP A 32 -12.49 2.90 6.06
CA TRP A 32 -11.16 3.23 5.53
C TRP A 32 -11.10 3.32 4.00
N LEU A 33 -12.17 2.89 3.32
CA LEU A 33 -12.28 2.90 1.88
C LEU A 33 -13.18 4.07 1.43
N HIS A 34 -12.53 5.15 1.02
CA HIS A 34 -13.20 6.42 0.72
C HIS A 34 -13.81 6.39 -0.69
N ALA A 35 -15.00 6.98 -0.84
CA ALA A 35 -15.70 7.06 -2.13
C ALA A 35 -15.13 8.15 -3.06
N GLU A 36 -14.45 9.13 -2.50
CA GLU A 36 -13.89 10.27 -3.24
C GLU A 36 -12.38 10.34 -3.02
N ALA A 37 -11.68 11.02 -3.92
CA ALA A 37 -10.27 11.34 -3.71
C ALA A 37 -10.16 12.46 -2.68
N SER A 38 -9.12 12.41 -1.84
CA SER A 38 -8.87 13.49 -0.89
C SER A 38 -8.49 14.77 -1.61
N SER A 39 -9.06 15.90 -1.20
CA SER A 39 -8.61 17.24 -1.60
C SER A 39 -7.32 17.66 -0.92
N LEU A 40 -6.86 16.89 0.08
CA LEU A 40 -5.65 17.18 0.84
C LEU A 40 -4.39 16.95 -0.04
N PRO A 41 -3.33 17.75 0.15
CA PRO A 41 -2.11 17.62 -0.64
C PRO A 41 -1.45 16.26 -0.43
N MET A 42 -1.14 15.60 -1.54
CA MET A 42 -0.30 14.41 -1.56
C MET A 42 1.17 14.76 -1.31
N VAL A 43 1.95 13.77 -0.93
CA VAL A 43 3.41 13.88 -0.88
C VAL A 43 3.98 14.25 -2.25
N GLY A 44 4.91 15.22 -2.29
CA GLY A 44 5.41 15.79 -3.56
C GLY A 44 6.14 14.82 -4.48
N TRP A 45 6.53 13.64 -3.98
CA TRP A 45 7.17 12.58 -4.77
C TRP A 45 6.19 11.59 -5.40
N LEU A 46 4.88 11.71 -5.13
CA LEU A 46 3.83 10.92 -5.75
C LEU A 46 2.89 11.84 -6.53
N ALA A 47 3.06 11.89 -7.85
CA ALA A 47 2.33 12.84 -8.71
C ALA A 47 0.83 12.58 -8.80
N GLN A 48 0.38 11.34 -8.59
CA GLN A 48 -1.03 10.94 -8.74
C GLN A 48 -1.36 9.72 -7.87
N PRO A 49 -2.65 9.48 -7.57
CA PRO A 49 -3.08 8.28 -6.86
C PRO A 49 -2.59 7.01 -7.58
N LEU A 50 -2.07 6.06 -6.82
CA LEU A 50 -1.53 4.81 -7.36
C LEU A 50 -2.62 3.75 -7.35
N PHE A 51 -2.99 3.20 -8.50
CA PHE A 51 -3.91 2.04 -8.54
C PHE A 51 -3.36 0.91 -7.66
N VAL A 52 -4.20 0.33 -6.81
CA VAL A 52 -3.85 -0.78 -5.93
C VAL A 52 -4.47 -2.05 -6.48
N ALA A 53 -5.78 -2.18 -6.53
CA ALA A 53 -6.45 -3.37 -7.06
C ALA A 53 -7.91 -3.09 -7.39
N GLU A 54 -8.56 -4.06 -8.00
CA GLU A 54 -10.02 -4.12 -8.12
C GLU A 54 -10.58 -4.84 -6.88
N LEU A 55 -11.61 -4.29 -6.24
CA LEU A 55 -12.34 -4.92 -5.14
C LEU A 55 -13.85 -4.82 -5.40
N ALA A 56 -14.51 -5.96 -5.55
CA ALA A 56 -15.96 -6.03 -5.77
C ALA A 56 -16.48 -5.19 -6.97
N GLY A 57 -15.64 -5.01 -8.00
CA GLY A 57 -15.96 -4.20 -9.19
C GLY A 57 -15.56 -2.73 -9.10
N ASP A 58 -15.05 -2.28 -7.95
CA ASP A 58 -14.51 -0.93 -7.78
C ASP A 58 -12.99 -0.90 -7.98
N ASP A 59 -12.49 0.14 -8.65
CA ASP A 59 -11.05 0.39 -8.77
C ASP A 59 -10.55 1.13 -7.53
N VAL A 60 -9.61 0.53 -6.82
CA VAL A 60 -9.07 1.09 -5.57
C VAL A 60 -7.71 1.75 -5.82
N TYR A 61 -7.58 3.00 -5.41
CA TYR A 61 -6.38 3.82 -5.53
C TYR A 61 -5.79 4.18 -4.16
N LEU A 62 -4.48 4.29 -4.10
CA LEU A 62 -3.71 4.73 -2.94
C LEU A 62 -3.35 6.21 -3.10
N GLN A 63 -3.71 7.01 -2.10
CA GLN A 63 -3.21 8.38 -1.93
C GLN A 63 -2.34 8.48 -0.68
N VAL A 64 -1.07 8.87 -0.88
CA VAL A 64 -0.16 9.16 0.22
C VAL A 64 -0.20 10.66 0.51
N LEU A 65 -0.80 11.04 1.63
CA LEU A 65 -1.08 12.43 2.01
C LEU A 65 0.09 13.03 2.81
N CYS A 66 0.23 14.36 2.75
CA CYS A 66 1.21 15.12 3.53
C CYS A 66 0.72 15.35 4.98
N SER A 67 1.66 15.40 5.93
CA SER A 67 1.40 15.45 7.39
C SER A 67 0.56 16.66 7.82
N SER A 68 0.79 17.82 7.20
CA SER A 68 0.17 19.09 7.58
C SER A 68 -1.35 19.15 7.34
N ALA A 69 -1.94 18.09 6.79
CA ALA A 69 -3.31 18.07 6.28
C ALA A 69 -4.25 17.08 7.02
N ILE A 70 -3.74 16.33 8.00
CA ILE A 70 -4.39 15.08 8.48
C ILE A 70 -5.26 15.28 9.73
N SER A 71 -5.37 16.50 10.26
CA SER A 71 -5.99 16.78 11.58
C SER A 71 -7.44 16.32 11.76
N ALA A 72 -8.16 15.97 10.68
CA ALA A 72 -9.54 15.49 10.72
C ALA A 72 -9.69 13.95 10.68
N LEU A 73 -8.63 13.17 10.46
CA LEU A 73 -8.70 11.71 10.32
C LEU A 73 -7.88 11.00 11.40
N GLY A 74 -8.38 9.86 11.88
CA GLY A 74 -7.62 8.97 12.76
C GLY A 74 -6.53 8.24 11.98
N ALA A 75 -5.35 8.08 12.60
CA ALA A 75 -4.25 7.31 12.06
C ALA A 75 -4.23 5.91 12.69
N HIS A 76 -4.44 4.88 11.86
CA HIS A 76 -4.57 3.49 12.31
C HIS A 76 -3.39 2.66 11.83
N HIS A 77 -2.93 1.75 12.69
CA HIS A 77 -1.83 0.85 12.34
C HIS A 77 -2.36 -0.33 11.52
N GLY A 78 -1.70 -0.61 10.39
CA GLY A 78 -2.17 -1.62 9.43
C GLY A 78 -2.39 -3.01 10.04
N ARG A 79 -1.53 -3.42 10.98
CA ARG A 79 -1.65 -4.72 11.67
C ARG A 79 -2.99 -4.88 12.39
N GLU A 80 -3.44 -3.84 13.09
CA GLU A 80 -4.66 -3.88 13.89
C GLU A 80 -5.88 -3.97 12.97
N MET A 81 -5.90 -3.16 11.92
CA MET A 81 -6.98 -3.17 10.93
C MET A 81 -7.08 -4.53 10.21
N MET A 82 -5.96 -5.07 9.72
CA MET A 82 -5.96 -6.35 9.03
C MET A 82 -6.41 -7.52 9.92
N ALA A 83 -6.26 -7.41 11.24
CA ALA A 83 -6.69 -8.45 12.16
C ALA A 83 -8.22 -8.53 12.33
N ILE A 84 -8.94 -7.44 12.06
CA ILE A 84 -10.40 -7.36 12.24
C ILE A 84 -11.19 -7.34 10.93
N LEU A 85 -10.53 -7.03 9.81
CA LEU A 85 -11.18 -6.93 8.51
C LEU A 85 -11.34 -8.30 7.83
N PRO A 86 -12.34 -8.44 6.94
CA PRO A 86 -12.44 -9.61 6.05
C PRO A 86 -11.16 -9.81 5.22
N SER A 87 -10.82 -11.07 4.90
CA SER A 87 -9.56 -11.43 4.24
C SER A 87 -9.26 -10.62 2.96
N ALA A 88 -10.23 -10.47 2.06
CA ALA A 88 -10.04 -9.72 0.83
C ALA A 88 -9.70 -8.23 1.06
N GLN A 89 -10.26 -7.64 2.13
CA GLN A 89 -9.99 -6.27 2.54
C GLN A 89 -8.63 -6.16 3.23
N ALA A 90 -8.28 -7.13 4.08
CA ALA A 90 -6.97 -7.21 4.71
C ALA A 90 -5.85 -7.35 3.67
N ASP A 91 -6.02 -8.19 2.65
CA ASP A 91 -5.05 -8.36 1.55
C ASP A 91 -4.87 -7.07 0.74
N LEU A 92 -5.97 -6.35 0.47
CA LEU A 92 -5.94 -5.07 -0.21
C LEU A 92 -5.17 -4.02 0.59
N LEU A 93 -5.43 -3.91 1.90
CA LEU A 93 -4.70 -3.00 2.78
C LEU A 93 -3.23 -3.39 2.91
N ALA A 94 -2.91 -4.68 3.03
CA ALA A 94 -1.54 -5.19 3.06
C ALA A 94 -0.77 -4.73 1.81
N ARG A 95 -1.39 -4.87 0.63
CA ARG A 95 -0.82 -4.41 -0.64
C ARG A 95 -0.64 -2.90 -0.67
N ALA A 96 -1.64 -2.12 -0.23
CA ALA A 96 -1.55 -0.66 -0.17
C ALA A 96 -0.41 -0.19 0.77
N LEU A 97 -0.28 -0.81 1.95
CA LEU A 97 0.83 -0.57 2.89
C LEU A 97 2.19 -0.87 2.26
N GLN A 98 2.32 -2.02 1.59
CA GLN A 98 3.55 -2.42 0.92
C GLN A 98 3.93 -1.43 -0.20
N LEU A 99 2.98 -1.03 -1.03
CA LEU A 99 3.21 -0.05 -2.10
C LEU A 99 3.56 1.33 -1.55
N SER A 100 2.87 1.79 -0.51
CA SER A 100 3.16 3.06 0.17
C SER A 100 4.58 3.10 0.73
N HIS A 101 5.01 2.04 1.43
CA HIS A 101 6.38 1.92 1.92
C HIS A 101 7.39 1.86 0.78
N TRP A 102 7.13 1.05 -0.24
CA TRP A 102 8.04 0.93 -1.38
C TRP A 102 8.23 2.26 -2.10
N LEU A 103 7.15 2.99 -2.41
CA LEU A 103 7.24 4.31 -3.05
C LEU A 103 8.08 5.27 -2.22
N ARG A 104 7.84 5.33 -0.91
CA ARG A 104 8.59 6.19 0.02
C ARG A 104 10.08 5.83 0.03
N ASP A 105 10.40 4.55 0.11
CA ASP A 105 11.77 4.09 0.29
C ASP A 105 12.59 4.16 -1.02
N HIS A 106 11.93 4.31 -2.16
CA HIS A 106 12.54 4.30 -3.49
C HIS A 106 12.35 5.63 -4.23
N GLN A 107 12.22 6.76 -3.52
CA GLN A 107 12.20 8.12 -4.09
C GLN A 107 13.52 8.51 -4.78
N HIS A 108 14.62 7.89 -4.35
CA HIS A 108 15.96 8.08 -4.91
C HIS A 108 16.54 6.73 -5.29
N CYS A 109 17.36 6.72 -6.33
CA CYS A 109 17.96 5.50 -6.85
C CYS A 109 19.03 4.97 -5.88
N GLY A 110 18.85 3.75 -5.39
CA GLY A 110 19.84 3.09 -4.53
C GLY A 110 21.21 2.86 -5.19
N ARG A 111 21.35 3.01 -6.52
CA ARG A 111 22.61 2.84 -7.26
C ARG A 111 23.39 4.14 -7.44
N CYS A 112 22.72 5.26 -7.69
CA CYS A 112 23.39 6.52 -8.04
C CYS A 112 22.88 7.76 -7.26
N GLY A 113 21.90 7.61 -6.38
CA GLY A 113 21.35 8.68 -5.55
C GLY A 113 20.43 9.69 -6.26
N LYS A 114 20.28 9.62 -7.59
CA LYS A 114 19.39 10.51 -8.35
C LYS A 114 17.91 10.18 -8.10
N PRO A 115 16.99 11.17 -8.20
CA PRO A 115 15.56 10.90 -8.10
C PRO A 115 15.08 9.84 -9.10
N THR A 116 14.10 9.06 -8.68
CA THR A 116 13.42 8.05 -9.50
C THR A 116 12.01 8.52 -9.83
N GLN A 117 11.40 7.86 -10.81
CA GLN A 117 10.02 8.13 -11.23
C GLN A 117 9.28 6.80 -11.40
N LEU A 118 7.98 6.80 -11.11
CA LEU A 118 7.15 5.64 -11.36
C LEU A 118 7.12 5.34 -12.87
N HIS A 119 7.30 4.07 -13.21
CA HIS A 119 7.27 3.59 -14.56
C HIS A 119 5.84 3.57 -15.12
N LYS A 120 5.69 3.74 -16.43
CA LYS A 120 4.39 3.98 -17.06
C LYS A 120 3.47 2.75 -17.10
N SER A 121 4.04 1.54 -17.10
CA SER A 121 3.31 0.30 -17.38
C SER A 121 3.29 -0.71 -16.24
N ASP A 122 4.08 -0.51 -15.19
CA ASP A 122 4.22 -1.41 -14.05
C ASP A 122 4.63 -0.64 -12.79
N TYR A 123 4.58 -1.32 -11.64
CA TYR A 123 5.08 -0.78 -10.37
C TYR A 123 6.61 -0.82 -10.32
N GLY A 124 7.28 -0.04 -11.18
CA GLY A 124 8.72 0.13 -11.17
C GLY A 124 9.11 1.57 -10.82
N MET A 125 10.04 1.79 -9.90
CA MET A 125 10.69 3.10 -9.73
C MET A 125 11.92 3.12 -10.63
N HIS A 126 11.84 3.88 -11.72
CA HIS A 126 12.85 3.98 -12.76
C HIS A 126 13.76 5.19 -12.55
N CYS A 127 15.07 4.99 -12.66
CA CYS A 127 16.07 6.05 -12.66
C CYS A 127 16.48 6.41 -14.09
N SER A 128 16.18 7.62 -14.54
CA SER A 128 16.56 8.10 -15.88
C SER A 128 18.08 8.32 -16.05
N THR A 129 18.83 8.44 -14.95
CA THR A 129 20.28 8.68 -15.01
C THR A 129 21.10 7.40 -15.22
N CYS A 130 20.77 6.30 -14.54
CA CYS A 130 21.52 5.04 -14.61
C CYS A 130 20.72 3.86 -15.15
N LEU A 131 19.47 4.11 -15.57
CA LEU A 131 18.53 3.14 -16.15
C LEU A 131 18.14 1.97 -15.21
N HIS A 132 18.51 2.04 -13.93
CA HIS A 132 18.11 1.05 -12.94
C HIS A 132 16.62 1.21 -12.61
N THR A 133 15.90 0.09 -12.58
CA THR A 133 14.50 0.03 -12.15
C THR A 133 14.38 -0.86 -10.92
N GLN A 134 13.67 -0.37 -9.90
CA GLN A 134 13.43 -1.08 -8.65
C GLN A 134 11.95 -1.41 -8.53
N TYR A 135 11.63 -2.64 -8.11
CA TYR A 135 10.27 -3.15 -7.99
C TYR A 135 9.90 -3.40 -6.51
N PRO A 136 8.61 -3.39 -6.13
CA PRO A 136 8.17 -3.77 -4.80
C PRO A 136 8.72 -5.14 -4.43
N ARG A 137 9.38 -5.22 -3.26
CA ARG A 137 9.99 -6.47 -2.79
C ARG A 137 8.93 -7.37 -2.16
N LEU A 138 8.88 -8.62 -2.62
CA LEU A 138 8.25 -9.71 -1.89
C LEU A 138 9.32 -10.40 -1.05
N SER A 139 9.05 -10.57 0.24
CA SER A 139 9.93 -11.26 1.18
C SER A 139 9.26 -12.56 1.61
N PRO A 140 9.53 -13.70 0.93
CA PRO A 140 8.98 -14.98 1.34
C PRO A 140 9.32 -15.25 2.80
N CYS A 141 8.31 -15.60 3.59
CA CYS A 141 8.45 -15.94 4.99
C CYS A 141 7.77 -17.28 5.27
N ILE A 142 8.28 -18.00 6.28
CA ILE A 142 7.68 -19.24 6.74
C ILE A 142 7.02 -19.00 8.10
N ILE A 143 5.89 -19.67 8.31
CA ILE A 143 5.29 -19.87 9.64
C ILE A 143 5.17 -21.38 9.82
N VAL A 144 5.74 -21.90 10.92
CA VAL A 144 5.82 -23.34 11.17
C VAL A 144 5.35 -23.65 12.59
N VAL A 145 4.54 -24.70 12.71
CA VAL A 145 4.22 -25.31 14.00
C VAL A 145 5.15 -26.50 14.20
N ILE A 146 5.95 -26.48 15.27
CA ILE A 146 6.82 -27.59 15.62
C ILE A 146 6.06 -28.52 16.57
N THR A 147 5.81 -29.75 16.14
CA THR A 147 5.07 -30.77 16.91
C THR A 147 6.00 -31.89 17.39
N GLY A 148 5.64 -32.51 18.51
CA GLY A 148 6.30 -33.69 19.05
C GLY A 148 5.35 -34.49 19.93
N PRO A 149 5.78 -35.65 20.47
CA PRO A 149 4.90 -36.54 21.24
C PRO A 149 4.25 -35.89 22.47
N LYS A 150 4.85 -34.83 23.02
CA LYS A 150 4.40 -34.12 24.22
C LYS A 150 3.63 -32.82 23.94
N GLY A 151 3.38 -32.48 22.67
CA GLY A 151 2.63 -31.27 22.29
C GLY A 151 3.32 -30.46 21.18
N MET A 152 3.14 -29.14 21.22
CA MET A 152 3.66 -28.20 20.22
C MET A 152 4.47 -27.07 20.86
N LEU A 153 5.46 -26.56 20.12
CA LEU A 153 6.23 -25.39 20.54
C LEU A 153 5.43 -24.11 20.30
N LEU A 154 5.24 -23.33 21.35
CA LEU A 154 4.71 -21.97 21.29
C LEU A 154 5.80 -21.00 21.71
N ALA A 155 5.87 -19.85 21.03
CA ALA A 155 6.78 -18.77 21.36
C ALA A 155 6.00 -17.48 21.56
N HIS A 156 6.41 -16.69 22.55
CA HIS A 156 5.92 -15.34 22.76
C HIS A 156 6.99 -14.35 22.31
N ASN A 157 6.68 -13.57 21.27
CA ASN A 157 7.58 -12.51 20.83
C ASN A 157 7.52 -11.33 21.81
N THR A 158 8.65 -10.70 22.10
CA THR A 158 8.71 -9.47 22.89
C THR A 158 8.30 -8.23 22.09
N ARG A 159 7.94 -8.40 20.81
CA ARG A 159 7.49 -7.37 19.88
C ARG A 159 6.14 -7.71 19.26
#